data_AF-A0A0P1KRI4-F1
#
_entry.id   AF-A0A0P1KRI4-F1
#
_cell.length_a   1.000
_cell.length_b   1.000
_cell.length_c   1.000
_cell.angle_alpha   90.00
_cell.angle_beta   90.00
_cell.angle_gamma   90.00
#
_symmetry.space_group_name_H-M   'P 1'
#
loop_
_entity.id
_entity.type
_entity.pdbx_description
1 polymer ?
#
loop_
_entity_poly.entity_id
_entity_poly.type
_entity_poly.pdbx_seq_one_letter_code
_entity_poly.pdbx_strand_id
1 'polypeptide(L)'
;MTFETAESLADQILSFLSDKLESNYRVAVIVVGPPGSGKSTISEKLCREINSRYNKYLNKSGSRPCLQENLSERVNICEGIPQLDENSLQDLQKGFFNHVQDQEFQPKRFVDKKDDSEVIVGIGGLPNSIRVENVAPAEPLNHDYKIAQIVPMDGFHLSRRHLDHFDDPAEAHRRRGSPPTFDSNNCLQLCKLLAKTCTIKPTLTLKKSAPGSDILFDRISETFSKSVPSIYVPGFDHALKDPSTGQHCVDAFTRIIVLEGLYLLLDEDNWREIYPTFKETHAVIVWKLDLGVDVLEQRVAKRHLDSGLAATLEAGVERFRMNDLINALKIKEHSLAADDIVSISNN
;
A
#
# COMPACT_ATOMS: atom_id res chain seq x y z
N MET A 1 -13.37 22.07 1.12
CA MET A 1 -12.76 21.18 0.13
C MET A 1 -11.73 21.99 -0.65
N THR A 2 -10.47 21.62 -0.56
CA THR A 2 -9.39 22.17 -1.39
C THR A 2 -9.31 21.37 -2.70
N PHE A 3 -9.23 22.07 -3.83
CA PHE A 3 -8.90 21.45 -5.10
C PHE A 3 -7.39 21.32 -5.18
N GLU A 4 -6.89 20.08 -5.21
CA GLU A 4 -5.45 19.85 -5.17
C GLU A 4 -5.00 19.11 -6.42
N THR A 5 -4.03 19.70 -7.12
CA THR A 5 -3.36 19.04 -8.24
C THR A 5 -2.35 18.02 -7.71
N ALA A 6 -1.96 17.06 -8.55
CA ALA A 6 -0.89 16.13 -8.20
C ALA A 6 0.42 16.85 -7.83
N GLU A 7 0.68 18.03 -8.41
CA GLU A 7 1.84 18.86 -8.09
C GLU A 7 1.75 19.43 -6.68
N SER A 8 0.60 19.99 -6.29
CA SER A 8 0.37 20.53 -4.96
C SER A 8 0.43 19.45 -3.87
N LEU A 9 -0.10 18.26 -4.15
CA LEU A 9 -0.01 17.10 -3.25
C LEU A 9 1.44 16.61 -3.12
N ALA A 10 2.20 16.61 -4.23
CA ALA A 10 3.62 16.28 -4.22
C ALA A 10 4.43 17.29 -3.39
N ASP A 11 4.13 18.59 -3.49
CA ASP A 11 4.77 19.64 -2.68
C ASP A 11 4.54 19.40 -1.19
N GLN A 12 3.31 19.09 -0.77
CA GLN A 12 2.98 18.78 0.62
C GLN A 12 3.76 17.58 1.14
N ILE A 13 3.84 16.49 0.36
CA ILE A 13 4.56 15.28 0.75
C ILE A 13 6.06 15.53 0.84
N LEU A 14 6.64 16.24 -0.13
CA LEU A 14 8.07 16.54 -0.13
C LEU A 14 8.45 17.47 1.02
N SER A 15 7.63 18.48 1.31
CA SER A 15 7.79 19.33 2.50
C SER A 15 7.71 18.50 3.79
N PHE A 16 6.71 17.64 3.90
CA PHE A 16 6.55 16.77 5.07
C PHE A 16 7.71 15.78 5.23
N LEU A 17 8.18 15.17 4.14
CA LEU A 17 9.37 14.32 4.17
C LEU A 17 10.59 15.09 4.64
N SER A 18 10.80 16.31 4.16
CA SER A 18 11.89 17.20 4.59
C SER A 18 11.89 17.40 6.11
N ASP A 19 10.73 17.63 6.70
CA ASP A 19 10.57 17.81 8.15
C ASP A 19 10.85 16.52 8.95
N LYS A 20 10.74 15.35 8.31
CA LYS A 20 10.90 14.03 8.94
C LYS A 20 12.24 13.35 8.64
N LEU A 21 13.11 13.95 7.81
CA LEU A 21 14.37 13.34 7.36
C LEU A 21 15.33 12.91 8.49
N GLU A 22 15.21 13.49 9.69
CA GLU A 22 16.08 13.15 10.82
C GLU A 22 15.48 12.10 11.75
N SER A 23 14.15 11.99 11.77
CA SER A 23 13.42 11.10 12.67
C SER A 23 12.95 9.82 11.98
N ASN A 24 12.75 9.84 10.67
CA ASN A 24 12.10 8.78 9.93
C ASN A 24 12.83 8.46 8.62
N TYR A 25 12.93 7.18 8.30
CA TYR A 25 13.50 6.74 7.03
C TYR A 25 12.58 7.10 5.88
N ARG A 26 11.28 6.92 6.06
CA ARG A 26 10.28 7.19 5.03
C ARG A 26 9.00 7.74 5.64
N VAL A 27 8.20 8.38 4.82
CA VAL A 27 6.85 8.85 5.18
C VAL A 27 5.80 7.99 4.47
N ALA A 28 4.62 7.88 5.08
CA ALA A 28 3.46 7.22 4.51
C ALA A 28 2.39 8.25 4.12
N VAL A 29 1.65 7.94 3.06
CA VAL A 29 0.49 8.68 2.60
C VAL A 29 -0.64 7.67 2.45
N ILE A 30 -1.71 7.83 3.22
CA ILE A 30 -2.90 6.99 3.14
C ILE A 30 -3.94 7.71 2.31
N VAL A 31 -4.36 7.12 1.19
CA VAL A 31 -5.39 7.65 0.29
C VAL A 31 -6.60 6.73 0.31
N VAL A 32 -7.67 7.17 0.98
CA VAL A 32 -8.93 6.44 1.07
C VAL A 32 -9.98 7.05 0.18
N GLY A 33 -10.71 6.21 -0.55
CA GLY A 33 -11.86 6.68 -1.31
C GLY A 33 -12.74 5.56 -1.82
N PRO A 34 -14.07 5.80 -1.96
CA PRO A 34 -15.00 4.79 -2.47
C PRO A 34 -14.69 4.38 -3.93
N PRO A 35 -15.30 3.30 -4.44
CA PRO A 35 -15.19 2.93 -5.85
C PRO A 35 -15.57 4.11 -6.76
N GLY A 36 -14.72 4.43 -7.75
CA GLY A 36 -14.95 5.57 -8.67
C GLY A 36 -14.45 6.93 -8.18
N SER A 37 -13.90 7.03 -6.96
CA SER A 37 -13.35 8.27 -6.42
C SER A 37 -12.09 8.80 -7.13
N GLY A 38 -11.35 7.91 -7.80
CA GLY A 38 -10.10 8.24 -8.49
C GLY A 38 -8.84 8.09 -7.63
N LYS A 39 -8.91 7.39 -6.49
CA LYS A 39 -7.75 7.10 -5.61
C LYS A 39 -6.54 6.49 -6.32
N SER A 40 -6.74 5.56 -7.24
CA SER A 40 -5.63 4.94 -7.98
C SER A 40 -5.01 5.93 -8.95
N THR A 41 -5.85 6.70 -9.67
CA THR A 41 -5.38 7.72 -10.61
C THR A 41 -4.60 8.84 -9.93
N ILE A 42 -5.05 9.31 -8.76
CA ILE A 42 -4.32 10.37 -8.03
C ILE A 42 -3.01 9.84 -7.45
N SER A 43 -3.01 8.61 -6.90
CA SER A 43 -1.81 7.94 -6.38
C SER A 43 -0.77 7.71 -7.49
N GLU A 44 -1.19 7.26 -8.67
CA GLU A 44 -0.34 7.10 -9.86
C GLU A 44 0.28 8.41 -10.33
N LYS A 45 -0.53 9.46 -10.48
CA LYS A 45 -0.05 10.78 -10.88
C LYS A 45 0.93 11.34 -9.86
N LEU A 46 0.65 11.17 -8.57
CA LEU A 46 1.48 11.64 -7.48
C LEU A 46 2.85 10.95 -7.45
N CYS A 47 2.88 9.61 -7.47
CA CYS A 47 4.14 8.87 -7.50
C CYS A 47 4.95 9.19 -8.77
N ARG A 48 4.29 9.35 -9.92
CA ARG A 48 4.94 9.76 -11.16
C ARG A 48 5.58 11.14 -11.03
N GLU A 49 4.85 12.10 -10.48
CA GLU A 49 5.32 13.48 -10.29
C GLU A 49 6.55 13.53 -9.38
N ILE A 50 6.47 12.90 -8.20
CA ILE A 50 7.57 12.87 -7.23
C ILE A 50 8.82 12.19 -7.82
N ASN A 51 8.65 11.03 -8.45
CA ASN A 51 9.76 10.31 -9.07
C ASN A 51 10.36 11.09 -10.26
N SER A 52 9.53 11.80 -11.05
CA SER A 52 10.00 12.65 -12.15
C SER A 52 10.89 13.79 -11.63
N ARG A 53 10.46 14.47 -10.56
CA ARG A 53 11.24 15.54 -9.93
C ARG A 53 12.60 15.04 -9.43
N TYR A 54 12.61 13.90 -8.74
CA TYR A 54 13.86 13.33 -8.23
C TYR A 54 14.82 12.95 -9.36
N ASN A 55 14.35 12.27 -10.42
CA ASN A 55 15.21 11.91 -11.54
C ASN A 55 15.69 13.14 -12.34
N LYS A 56 14.86 14.19 -12.45
CA LYS A 56 15.30 15.48 -13.02
C LYS A 56 16.41 16.12 -12.19
N TYR A 57 16.31 16.05 -10.87
CA TYR A 57 17.37 16.48 -9.96
C TYR A 57 18.66 15.64 -10.14
N LEU A 58 18.57 14.31 -10.20
CA LEU A 58 19.74 13.44 -10.42
C LEU A 58 20.44 13.76 -11.75
N ASN A 59 19.66 13.94 -12.82
CA ASN A 59 20.19 14.30 -14.14
C ASN A 59 20.88 15.67 -14.14
N LYS A 60 20.35 16.65 -13.40
CA LYS A 60 20.93 18.00 -13.31
C LYS A 60 22.19 18.04 -12.44
N SER A 61 22.20 17.30 -11.33
CA SER A 61 23.31 17.27 -10.37
C SER A 61 24.45 16.34 -10.80
N GLY A 62 24.17 15.36 -11.65
CA GLY A 62 25.08 14.25 -11.93
C GLY A 62 25.23 13.28 -10.77
N SER A 63 24.40 13.39 -9.73
CA SER A 63 24.44 12.56 -8.55
C SER A 63 24.05 11.11 -8.87
N ARG A 64 24.76 10.17 -8.24
CA ARG A 64 24.49 8.73 -8.31
C ARG A 64 24.31 8.22 -6.89
N PRO A 65 23.05 8.13 -6.40
CA PRO A 65 22.78 7.67 -5.06
C PRO A 65 23.25 6.24 -4.86
N CYS A 66 23.82 5.96 -3.69
CA CYS A 66 24.23 4.62 -3.31
C CYS A 66 23.71 4.27 -1.92
N LEU A 67 23.52 2.97 -1.69
CA LEU A 67 23.12 2.47 -0.38
C LEU A 67 24.31 2.52 0.58
N GLN A 68 24.15 3.27 1.67
CA GLN A 68 25.14 3.36 2.73
C GLN A 68 25.13 2.09 3.58
N GLU A 69 26.33 1.71 4.06
CA GLU A 69 26.49 0.74 5.14
C GLU A 69 26.18 1.46 6.46
N ASN A 70 25.11 1.05 7.15
CA ASN A 70 24.88 1.49 8.52
C ASN A 70 25.62 0.55 9.48
N LEU A 71 26.30 1.11 10.48
CA LEU A 71 26.96 0.36 11.57
C LEU A 71 25.95 -0.29 12.55
N SER A 72 24.65 0.04 12.43
CA SER A 72 23.58 -0.58 13.21
C SER A 72 23.18 -1.93 12.61
N GLU A 73 22.87 -2.91 13.45
CA GLU A 73 22.32 -4.21 13.05
C GLU A 73 21.15 -4.05 12.06
N ARG A 74 21.06 -4.95 11.06
CA ARG A 74 19.95 -4.96 10.10
C ARG A 74 18.62 -5.01 10.84
N VAL A 75 17.64 -4.22 10.37
CA VAL A 75 16.34 -4.13 11.05
C VAL A 75 15.52 -5.37 10.74
N ASN A 76 15.37 -6.27 11.71
CA ASN A 76 14.47 -7.41 11.57
C ASN A 76 13.02 -6.95 11.73
N ILE A 77 12.39 -6.57 10.61
CA ILE A 77 10.99 -6.11 10.63
C ILE A 77 9.99 -7.23 10.88
N CYS A 78 10.37 -8.50 10.65
CA CYS A 78 9.53 -9.69 10.83
C CYS A 78 9.54 -10.23 12.27
N GLU A 79 10.34 -9.63 13.15
CA GLU A 79 10.39 -9.98 14.58
C GLU A 79 8.99 -9.90 15.22
N GLY A 80 8.66 -10.92 16.02
CA GLY A 80 7.37 -11.02 16.71
C GLY A 80 6.26 -11.69 15.90
N ILE A 81 6.44 -11.88 14.59
CA ILE A 81 5.47 -12.64 13.78
C ILE A 81 5.67 -14.14 14.04
N PRO A 82 4.62 -14.89 14.46
CA PRO A 82 4.71 -16.31 14.76
C PRO A 82 5.19 -17.14 13.57
N GLN A 83 6.08 -18.09 13.83
CA GLN A 83 6.53 -19.02 12.81
C GLN A 83 5.45 -20.07 12.52
N LEU A 84 5.30 -20.41 11.24
CA LEU A 84 4.38 -21.41 10.73
C LEU A 84 4.98 -22.80 10.98
N ASP A 85 4.26 -23.67 11.69
CA ASP A 85 4.69 -25.06 11.93
C ASP A 85 4.54 -25.93 10.67
N GLU A 86 5.15 -27.12 10.68
CA GLU A 86 5.17 -28.02 9.52
C GLU A 86 3.77 -28.47 9.06
N ASN A 87 2.83 -28.67 9.99
CA ASN A 87 1.47 -29.08 9.65
C ASN A 87 0.72 -27.95 8.97
N SER A 88 0.83 -26.74 9.51
CA SER A 88 0.26 -25.52 8.94
C SER A 88 0.89 -25.22 7.58
N LEU A 89 2.17 -25.54 7.35
CA LEU A 89 2.82 -25.37 6.04
C LEU A 89 2.21 -26.30 4.99
N GLN A 90 1.90 -27.54 5.37
CA GLN A 90 1.19 -28.48 4.49
C GLN A 90 -0.24 -28.01 4.19
N ASP A 91 -0.92 -27.42 5.17
CA ASP A 91 -2.25 -26.84 4.95
C ASP A 91 -2.21 -25.60 4.04
N LEU A 92 -1.19 -24.75 4.22
CA LEU A 92 -0.95 -23.59 3.37
C LEU A 92 -0.72 -23.99 1.91
N GLN A 93 0.04 -25.06 1.66
CA GLN A 93 0.25 -25.61 0.31
C GLN A 93 -1.05 -26.12 -0.33
N LYS A 94 -2.03 -26.51 0.48
CA LYS A 94 -3.37 -26.90 0.01
C LYS A 94 -4.30 -25.70 -0.17
N GLY A 95 -3.89 -24.50 0.25
CA GLY A 95 -4.59 -23.24 0.08
C GLY A 95 -5.14 -22.63 1.36
N PHE A 96 -4.94 -23.25 2.53
CA PHE A 96 -5.28 -22.65 3.83
C PHE A 96 -6.76 -22.29 4.02
N PHE A 97 -7.66 -23.03 3.34
CA PHE A 97 -9.07 -22.66 3.21
C PHE A 97 -9.90 -22.73 4.50
N ASN A 98 -9.43 -23.44 5.53
CA ASN A 98 -10.17 -23.56 6.79
C ASN A 98 -10.18 -22.24 7.61
N HIS A 99 -9.40 -21.24 7.18
CA HIS A 99 -9.22 -19.97 7.88
C HIS A 99 -9.87 -18.77 7.17
N VAL A 100 -10.55 -18.98 6.03
CA VAL A 100 -10.95 -17.90 5.09
C VAL A 100 -11.86 -16.81 5.68
N GLN A 101 -12.47 -17.06 6.84
CA GLN A 101 -13.34 -16.12 7.58
C GLN A 101 -12.86 -15.87 9.02
N ASP A 102 -11.68 -16.35 9.41
CA ASP A 102 -11.13 -16.17 10.76
C ASP A 102 -10.53 -14.77 10.93
N GLN A 103 -11.34 -13.83 11.40
CA GLN A 103 -10.90 -12.44 11.59
C GLN A 103 -9.84 -12.29 12.69
N GLU A 104 -9.78 -13.21 13.64
CA GLU A 104 -8.80 -13.21 14.74
C GLU A 104 -7.48 -13.89 14.35
N PHE A 105 -7.44 -14.52 13.18
CA PHE A 105 -6.27 -15.21 12.66
C PHE A 105 -5.03 -14.31 12.73
N GLN A 106 -4.02 -14.76 13.46
CA GLN A 106 -2.74 -14.07 13.54
C GLN A 106 -1.89 -14.43 12.33
N PRO A 107 -1.45 -13.44 11.53
CA PRO A 107 -0.53 -13.68 10.42
C PRO A 107 0.70 -14.47 10.85
N LYS A 108 1.09 -15.44 10.04
CA LYS A 108 2.22 -16.34 10.32
C LYS A 108 3.28 -16.18 9.25
N ARG A 109 4.54 -16.50 9.60
CA ARG A 109 5.67 -16.44 8.67
C ARG A 109 6.41 -17.77 8.52
N PHE A 110 7.05 -17.96 7.38
CA PHE A 110 8.02 -19.03 7.14
C PHE A 110 9.14 -18.53 6.22
N VAL A 111 10.27 -19.23 6.23
CA VAL A 111 11.40 -18.91 5.33
C VAL A 111 11.26 -19.72 4.04
N ASP A 112 11.25 -19.04 2.89
CA ASP A 112 11.33 -19.69 1.59
C ASP A 112 12.77 -20.12 1.32
N LYS A 113 13.00 -21.44 1.27
CA LYS A 113 14.34 -22.03 1.10
C LYS A 113 14.98 -21.75 -0.26
N LYS A 114 14.24 -21.17 -1.21
CA LYS A 114 14.77 -20.87 -2.56
C LYS A 114 15.65 -19.63 -2.56
N ASP A 115 15.29 -18.63 -1.76
CA ASP A 115 15.92 -17.30 -1.74
C ASP A 115 16.15 -16.75 -0.34
N ASP A 116 15.93 -17.57 0.70
CA ASP A 116 16.03 -17.23 2.12
C ASP A 116 15.18 -16.01 2.54
N SER A 117 14.11 -15.73 1.79
CA SER A 117 13.17 -14.66 2.12
C SER A 117 12.16 -15.10 3.18
N GLU A 118 11.70 -14.13 3.98
CA GLU A 118 10.61 -14.34 4.93
C GLU A 118 9.28 -14.13 4.20
N VAL A 119 8.39 -15.12 4.22
CA VAL A 119 7.06 -15.07 3.62
C VAL A 119 6.01 -15.02 4.72
N ILE A 120 5.16 -14.00 4.70
CA ILE A 120 4.09 -13.77 5.67
C ILE A 120 2.74 -13.99 5.00
N VAL A 121 1.88 -14.77 5.65
CA VAL A 121 0.55 -15.14 5.17
C VAL A 121 -0.53 -14.85 6.22
N GLY A 122 -1.68 -14.38 5.76
CA GLY A 122 -2.92 -14.30 6.54
C GLY A 122 -3.92 -15.35 6.05
N ILE A 123 -5.21 -15.03 6.21
CA ILE A 123 -6.32 -15.91 5.86
C ILE A 123 -6.46 -16.16 4.35
N GLY A 124 -5.86 -15.30 3.52
CA GLY A 124 -5.83 -15.42 2.06
C GLY A 124 -4.69 -16.29 1.53
N GLY A 125 -3.88 -16.88 2.42
CA GLY A 125 -2.82 -17.81 2.06
C GLY A 125 -1.75 -17.20 1.15
N LEU A 126 -1.15 -18.05 0.30
CA LEU A 126 -0.06 -17.65 -0.62
C LEU A 126 -0.44 -16.55 -1.63
N PRO A 127 -1.65 -16.52 -2.23
CA PRO A 127 -2.03 -15.46 -3.17
C PRO A 127 -1.93 -14.04 -2.63
N ASN A 128 -2.15 -13.86 -1.32
CA ASN A 128 -2.06 -12.57 -0.64
C ASN A 128 -0.77 -12.44 0.20
N SER A 129 0.24 -13.27 -0.05
CA SER A 129 1.47 -13.31 0.76
C SER A 129 2.34 -12.06 0.58
N ILE A 130 2.98 -11.65 1.67
CA ILE A 130 4.01 -10.61 1.71
C ILE A 130 5.36 -11.30 1.75
N ARG A 131 6.34 -10.83 0.98
CA ARG A 131 7.70 -11.35 1.02
C ARG A 131 8.67 -10.27 1.48
N VAL A 132 9.56 -10.59 2.41
CA VAL A 132 10.59 -9.70 2.92
C VAL A 132 11.96 -10.28 2.61
N GLU A 133 12.74 -9.55 1.84
CA GLU A 133 14.11 -9.91 1.48
C GLU A 133 15.09 -8.99 2.21
N ASN A 134 15.99 -9.59 2.99
CA ASN A 134 17.05 -8.87 3.71
C ASN A 134 18.32 -8.66 2.85
N VAL A 135 18.16 -8.65 1.53
CA VAL A 135 19.24 -8.40 0.58
C VAL A 135 19.10 -6.97 0.05
N ALA A 136 20.22 -6.27 -0.09
CA ALA A 136 20.20 -4.93 -0.67
C ALA A 136 19.62 -5.00 -2.10
N PRO A 137 18.68 -4.10 -2.48
CA PRO A 137 18.15 -4.10 -3.82
C PRO A 137 19.28 -3.83 -4.84
N ALA A 138 19.15 -4.43 -6.02
CA ALA A 138 20.02 -4.11 -7.13
C ALA A 138 19.90 -2.63 -7.50
N GLU A 139 20.96 -2.06 -8.08
CA GLU A 139 20.86 -0.70 -8.62
C GLU A 139 19.79 -0.64 -9.72
N PRO A 140 18.96 0.41 -9.76
CA PRO A 140 17.91 0.53 -10.77
C PRO A 140 18.48 0.55 -12.19
N LEU A 141 17.84 -0.19 -13.10
CA LEU A 141 18.14 -0.12 -14.53
C LEU A 141 18.02 1.32 -15.03
N ASN A 142 18.95 1.73 -15.91
CA ASN A 142 19.03 3.09 -16.47
C ASN A 142 19.13 4.22 -15.43
N HIS A 143 19.46 3.91 -14.16
CA HIS A 143 19.48 4.87 -13.06
C HIS A 143 18.13 5.60 -12.85
N ASP A 144 17.01 4.93 -13.14
CA ASP A 144 15.67 5.45 -12.86
C ASP A 144 15.26 5.11 -11.42
N TYR A 145 15.63 5.97 -10.48
CA TYR A 145 15.37 5.76 -9.06
C TYR A 145 13.92 6.12 -8.72
N LYS A 146 13.22 5.21 -8.03
CA LYS A 146 11.87 5.44 -7.51
C LYS A 146 11.93 5.68 -6.01
N ILE A 147 11.69 6.91 -5.59
CA ILE A 147 11.60 7.28 -4.18
C ILE A 147 10.17 7.26 -3.65
N ALA A 148 9.17 7.21 -4.54
CA ALA A 148 7.76 7.05 -4.22
C ALA A 148 7.20 5.77 -4.84
N GLN A 149 6.51 4.96 -4.03
CA GLN A 149 5.89 3.70 -4.45
C GLN A 149 4.44 3.62 -3.99
N ILE A 150 3.57 3.10 -4.86
CA ILE A 150 2.16 2.85 -4.54
C ILE A 150 2.02 1.43 -3.98
N VAL A 151 1.20 1.31 -2.95
CA VAL A 151 0.83 0.05 -2.32
C VAL A 151 -0.70 -0.05 -2.35
N PRO A 152 -1.29 -0.66 -3.39
CA PRO A 152 -2.73 -0.83 -3.48
C PRO A 152 -3.23 -1.87 -2.48
N MET A 153 -4.36 -1.58 -1.83
CA MET A 153 -5.09 -2.55 -1.00
C MET A 153 -5.63 -3.73 -1.83
N ASP A 154 -5.80 -3.55 -3.15
CA ASP A 154 -6.44 -4.52 -4.03
C ASP A 154 -5.72 -5.88 -4.09
N GLY A 155 -4.41 -5.92 -3.82
CA GLY A 155 -3.65 -7.16 -3.72
C GLY A 155 -4.03 -8.05 -2.55
N PHE A 156 -4.83 -7.55 -1.62
CA PHE A 156 -5.39 -8.30 -0.50
C PHE A 156 -6.82 -8.76 -0.74
N HIS A 157 -7.40 -8.60 -1.94
CA HIS A 157 -8.63 -9.33 -2.27
C HIS A 157 -8.37 -10.83 -2.10
N LEU A 158 -9.26 -11.52 -1.38
CA LEU A 158 -9.22 -12.97 -1.35
C LEU A 158 -9.40 -13.51 -2.77
N SER A 159 -8.65 -14.57 -3.09
CA SER A 159 -8.78 -15.21 -4.39
C SER A 159 -10.18 -15.82 -4.54
N ARG A 160 -10.67 -15.96 -5.77
CA ARG A 160 -11.97 -16.59 -6.05
C ARG A 160 -12.08 -17.97 -5.41
N ARG A 161 -10.99 -18.73 -5.42
CA ARG A 161 -10.92 -20.03 -4.76
C ARG A 161 -11.07 -19.96 -3.24
N HIS A 162 -10.60 -18.90 -2.58
CA HIS A 162 -10.85 -18.69 -1.16
C HIS A 162 -12.32 -18.33 -0.91
N LEU A 163 -12.93 -17.51 -1.77
CA LEU A 163 -14.35 -17.18 -1.68
C LEU A 163 -15.26 -18.41 -1.88
N ASP A 164 -14.82 -19.40 -2.67
CA ASP A 164 -15.53 -20.68 -2.84
C ASP A 164 -15.65 -21.49 -1.53
N HIS A 165 -14.83 -21.17 -0.52
CA HIS A 165 -14.80 -21.86 0.77
C HIS A 165 -15.43 -21.04 1.90
N PHE A 166 -16.13 -19.94 1.57
CA PHE A 166 -16.95 -19.24 2.56
C PHE A 166 -18.15 -20.10 2.96
N ASP A 167 -18.76 -19.79 4.11
CA ASP A 167 -20.01 -20.42 4.56
C ASP A 167 -21.14 -20.22 3.54
N ASP A 168 -21.18 -19.03 2.91
CA ASP A 168 -22.02 -18.71 1.74
C ASP A 168 -21.16 -18.22 0.57
N PRO A 169 -20.68 -19.13 -0.30
CA PRO A 169 -19.85 -18.76 -1.44
C PRO A 169 -20.57 -17.85 -2.43
N ALA A 170 -21.88 -18.03 -2.62
CA ALA A 170 -22.64 -17.25 -3.58
C ALA A 170 -22.69 -15.78 -3.16
N GLU A 171 -22.93 -15.52 -1.87
CA GLU A 171 -22.89 -14.18 -1.31
C GLU A 171 -21.48 -13.60 -1.34
N ALA A 172 -20.45 -14.38 -1.00
CA ALA A 172 -19.05 -13.94 -1.03
C ALA A 172 -18.63 -13.44 -2.42
N HIS A 173 -18.98 -14.17 -3.48
CA HIS A 173 -18.72 -13.74 -4.86
C HIS A 173 -19.58 -12.54 -5.27
N ARG A 174 -20.86 -12.52 -4.88
CA ARG A 174 -21.78 -11.41 -5.19
C ARG A 174 -21.33 -10.10 -4.54
N ARG A 175 -20.81 -10.15 -3.32
CA ARG A 175 -20.31 -9.03 -2.51
C ARG A 175 -18.79 -8.91 -2.54
N ARG A 176 -18.11 -9.52 -3.51
CA ARG A 176 -16.66 -9.34 -3.68
C ARG A 176 -16.34 -7.86 -3.84
N GLY A 177 -15.37 -7.40 -3.06
CA GLY A 177 -15.05 -5.99 -2.87
C GLY A 177 -15.59 -5.40 -1.57
N SER A 178 -16.44 -6.12 -0.81
CA SER A 178 -16.80 -5.75 0.57
C SER A 178 -15.70 -6.13 1.58
N PRO A 179 -15.65 -5.52 2.78
CA PRO A 179 -14.57 -5.76 3.76
C PRO A 179 -14.23 -7.23 4.07
N PRO A 180 -15.19 -8.17 4.27
CA PRO A 180 -14.85 -9.57 4.58
C PRO A 180 -14.23 -10.32 3.38
N THR A 181 -14.27 -9.77 2.17
CA THR A 181 -13.70 -10.41 0.96
C THR A 181 -12.23 -10.05 0.72
N PHE A 182 -11.57 -9.51 1.74
CA PHE A 182 -10.14 -9.19 1.76
C PHE A 182 -9.45 -9.91 2.91
N ASP A 183 -8.17 -10.26 2.71
CA ASP A 183 -7.26 -10.66 3.79
C ASP A 183 -6.86 -9.44 4.61
N SER A 184 -7.79 -8.98 5.46
CA SER A 184 -7.58 -7.83 6.35
C SER A 184 -6.45 -8.09 7.36
N ASN A 185 -6.25 -9.34 7.75
CA ASN A 185 -5.20 -9.79 8.68
C ASN A 185 -3.81 -9.48 8.08
N ASN A 186 -3.57 -9.92 6.85
CA ASN A 186 -2.28 -9.69 6.20
C ASN A 186 -2.13 -8.25 5.69
N CYS A 187 -3.23 -7.57 5.33
CA CYS A 187 -3.19 -6.15 5.00
C CYS A 187 -2.74 -5.30 6.20
N LEU A 188 -3.28 -5.54 7.40
CA LEU A 188 -2.82 -4.91 8.64
C LEU A 188 -1.36 -5.27 8.95
N GLN A 189 -0.96 -6.53 8.73
CA GLN A 189 0.42 -6.96 8.94
C GLN A 189 1.40 -6.24 8.01
N LEU A 190 1.04 -6.03 6.74
CA LEU A 190 1.81 -5.19 5.84
C LEU A 190 1.95 -3.77 6.39
N CYS A 191 0.86 -3.17 6.87
CA CYS A 191 0.88 -1.82 7.43
C CYS A 191 1.83 -1.73 8.64
N LYS A 192 1.84 -2.74 9.52
CA LYS A 192 2.79 -2.84 10.65
C LYS A 192 4.25 -2.94 10.17
N LEU A 193 4.53 -3.76 9.16
CA LEU A 193 5.87 -3.88 8.57
C LEU A 193 6.33 -2.55 7.96
N LEU A 194 5.48 -1.90 7.17
CA LEU A 194 5.76 -0.61 6.54
C LEU A 194 5.97 0.50 7.58
N ALA A 195 5.11 0.58 8.60
CA ALA A 195 5.25 1.51 9.72
C ALA A 195 6.58 1.32 10.47
N LYS A 196 6.99 0.07 10.74
CA LYS A 196 8.30 -0.24 11.34
C LYS A 196 9.46 0.24 10.46
N THR A 197 9.32 0.21 9.13
CA THR A 197 10.33 0.81 8.23
C THR A 197 10.34 2.34 8.27
N CYS A 198 9.20 3.00 8.52
CA CYS A 198 9.15 4.45 8.68
C CYS A 198 9.96 4.93 9.90
N THR A 199 10.03 4.13 10.97
CA THR A 199 10.71 4.50 12.23
C THR A 199 12.22 4.22 12.23
N ILE A 200 12.76 3.65 11.15
CA ILE A 200 14.21 3.46 11.00
C ILE A 200 14.86 4.84 10.93
N LYS A 201 15.94 5.07 11.68
CA LYS A 201 16.63 6.36 11.66
C LYS A 201 17.62 6.43 10.50
N PRO A 202 17.54 7.46 9.63
CA PRO A 202 18.57 7.74 8.63
C PRO A 202 19.92 8.04 9.27
N THR A 203 21.00 7.54 8.68
CA THR A 203 22.37 7.96 9.06
C THR A 203 22.74 9.19 8.25
N LEU A 204 22.60 10.36 8.86
CA LEU A 204 22.95 11.63 8.23
C LEU A 204 24.45 11.91 8.37
N THR A 205 25.14 12.08 7.25
CA THR A 205 26.48 12.68 7.26
C THR A 205 26.37 14.19 7.20
N LEU A 206 27.18 14.92 7.99
CA LEU A 206 27.20 16.39 8.04
C LEU A 206 27.80 17.06 6.78
N LYS A 207 27.64 16.46 5.59
CA LYS A 207 28.12 17.05 4.34
C LYS A 207 27.26 18.28 4.04
N LYS A 208 27.92 19.38 3.69
CA LYS A 208 27.21 20.58 3.21
C LYS A 208 26.70 20.30 1.80
N SER A 209 25.40 20.52 1.59
CA SER A 209 24.80 20.61 0.27
C SER A 209 25.57 21.58 -0.63
N ALA A 210 25.66 21.25 -1.92
CA ALA A 210 26.29 22.13 -2.89
C ALA A 210 25.52 23.48 -3.00
N PRO A 211 26.18 24.60 -3.30
CA PRO A 211 25.47 25.86 -3.50
C PRO A 211 24.43 25.74 -4.63
N GLY A 212 23.15 25.97 -4.31
CA GLY A 212 22.04 25.93 -5.28
C GLY A 212 21.51 24.53 -5.61
N SER A 213 21.91 23.47 -4.89
CA SER A 213 21.28 22.15 -4.96
C SER A 213 19.97 22.10 -4.15
N ASP A 214 19.16 21.10 -4.46
CA ASP A 214 17.93 20.83 -3.70
C ASP A 214 18.31 20.06 -2.43
N ILE A 215 18.24 20.76 -1.28
CA ILE A 215 18.69 20.24 0.02
C ILE A 215 17.94 18.94 0.38
N LEU A 216 16.64 18.83 0.05
CA LEU A 216 15.87 17.64 0.34
C LEU A 216 16.41 16.44 -0.46
N PHE A 217 16.61 16.61 -1.76
CA PHE A 217 17.07 15.52 -2.61
C PHE A 217 18.53 15.16 -2.39
N ASP A 218 19.40 16.11 -2.06
CA ASP A 218 20.77 15.83 -1.58
C ASP A 218 20.71 14.89 -0.36
N ARG A 219 19.94 15.27 0.67
CA ARG A 219 19.85 14.50 1.91
C ARG A 219 19.23 13.12 1.70
N ILE A 220 18.23 13.01 0.83
CA ILE A 220 17.65 11.71 0.47
C ILE A 220 18.70 10.82 -0.21
N SER A 221 19.44 11.36 -1.18
CA SER A 221 20.47 10.62 -1.92
C SER A 221 21.59 10.10 -1.01
N GLU A 222 21.92 10.83 0.06
CA GLU A 222 22.98 10.46 1.00
C GLU A 222 22.54 9.46 2.08
N THR A 223 21.24 9.25 2.26
CA THR A 223 20.70 8.53 3.43
C THR A 223 20.04 7.19 3.11
N PHE A 224 20.09 6.73 1.86
CA PHE A 224 19.66 5.36 1.56
C PHE A 224 20.53 4.34 2.30
N SER A 225 19.93 3.26 2.79
CA SER A 225 20.62 2.31 3.65
C SER A 225 20.40 0.85 3.25
N LYS A 226 21.48 0.06 3.30
CA LYS A 226 21.43 -1.40 3.12
C LYS A 226 20.75 -2.15 4.27
N SER A 227 20.51 -1.48 5.40
CA SER A 227 19.83 -2.09 6.55
C SER A 227 18.31 -2.15 6.40
N VAL A 228 17.76 -1.51 5.37
CA VAL A 228 16.33 -1.49 5.07
C VAL A 228 16.02 -2.60 4.06
N PRO A 229 15.15 -3.56 4.40
CA PRO A 229 14.84 -4.69 3.53
C PRO A 229 13.92 -4.28 2.37
N SER A 230 13.81 -5.16 1.37
CA SER A 230 12.80 -5.09 0.32
C SER A 230 11.54 -5.82 0.76
N ILE A 231 10.39 -5.15 0.66
CA ILE A 231 9.07 -5.72 0.96
C ILE A 231 8.28 -5.83 -0.34
N TYR A 232 8.02 -7.06 -0.76
CA TYR A 232 7.18 -7.35 -1.91
C TYR A 232 5.75 -7.57 -1.46
N VAL A 233 4.85 -6.87 -2.14
CA VAL A 233 3.43 -6.79 -1.82
C VAL A 233 2.62 -7.40 -2.98
N PRO A 234 1.57 -8.18 -2.69
CA PRO A 234 0.69 -8.64 -3.75
C PRO A 234 -0.01 -7.46 -4.41
N GLY A 235 -0.36 -7.60 -5.68
CA GLY A 235 -1.29 -6.70 -6.37
C GLY A 235 -2.46 -7.50 -6.93
N PHE A 236 -3.22 -6.91 -7.84
CA PHE A 236 -4.42 -7.53 -8.40
C PHE A 236 -4.35 -7.59 -9.92
N ASP A 237 -4.53 -8.78 -10.47
CA ASP A 237 -4.58 -8.98 -11.91
C ASP A 237 -6.04 -8.91 -12.39
N HIS A 238 -6.38 -7.85 -13.13
CA HIS A 238 -7.73 -7.65 -13.65
C HIS A 238 -8.13 -8.62 -14.77
N ALA A 239 -7.17 -9.22 -15.47
CA ALA A 239 -7.45 -10.24 -16.47
C ALA A 239 -7.74 -11.59 -15.81
N LEU A 240 -6.93 -11.98 -14.83
CA LEU A 240 -7.14 -13.20 -14.04
C LEU A 240 -8.29 -13.04 -13.03
N LYS A 241 -8.63 -11.81 -12.65
CA LYS A 241 -9.58 -11.46 -11.59
C LYS A 241 -9.19 -12.07 -10.24
N ASP A 242 -7.89 -12.10 -9.95
CA ASP A 242 -7.32 -12.67 -8.74
C ASP A 242 -6.04 -11.93 -8.32
N PRO A 243 -5.64 -12.01 -7.04
CA PRO A 243 -4.40 -11.42 -6.57
C PRO A 243 -3.18 -12.07 -7.22
N SER A 244 -2.13 -11.27 -7.41
CA SER A 244 -0.84 -11.68 -7.97
C SER A 244 0.28 -11.35 -6.98
N THR A 245 1.13 -12.31 -6.69
CA THR A 245 2.19 -12.18 -5.67
C THR A 245 3.30 -11.25 -6.14
N GLY A 246 3.80 -10.39 -5.25
CA GLY A 246 5.02 -9.60 -5.47
C GLY A 246 4.95 -8.57 -6.60
N GLN A 247 3.77 -8.03 -6.89
CA GLN A 247 3.56 -7.05 -7.96
C GLN A 247 4.14 -5.67 -7.64
N HIS A 248 4.23 -5.32 -6.35
CA HIS A 248 4.81 -4.07 -5.89
C HIS A 248 6.00 -4.35 -4.97
N CYS A 249 7.02 -3.48 -4.99
CA CYS A 249 8.18 -3.59 -4.11
C CYS A 249 8.44 -2.24 -3.42
N VAL A 250 8.52 -2.28 -2.10
CA VAL A 250 8.96 -1.17 -1.24
C VAL A 250 10.36 -1.53 -0.74
N ASP A 251 11.37 -0.93 -1.35
CA ASP A 251 12.79 -1.24 -1.13
C ASP A 251 13.52 -0.13 -0.38
N ALA A 252 14.84 -0.25 -0.22
CA ALA A 252 15.66 0.76 0.42
C ALA A 252 15.61 2.14 -0.26
N PHE A 253 15.33 2.24 -1.56
CA PHE A 253 15.21 3.52 -2.27
C PHE A 253 13.86 4.21 -2.06
N THR A 254 12.85 3.45 -1.62
CA THR A 254 11.52 3.98 -1.35
C THR A 254 11.51 4.83 -0.07
N ARG A 255 11.27 6.14 -0.22
CA ARG A 255 11.19 7.15 0.88
C ARG A 255 9.77 7.64 1.14
N ILE A 256 8.86 7.38 0.21
CA ILE A 256 7.45 7.77 0.26
C ILE A 256 6.63 6.55 -0.12
N ILE A 257 5.76 6.11 0.78
CA ILE A 257 4.81 5.04 0.52
C ILE A 257 3.43 5.68 0.32
N VAL A 258 2.77 5.38 -0.79
CA VAL A 258 1.39 5.80 -1.05
C VAL A 258 0.50 4.57 -0.93
N LEU A 259 -0.11 4.36 0.23
CA LEU A 259 -1.10 3.30 0.46
C LEU A 259 -2.46 3.79 -0.01
N GLU A 260 -3.11 3.05 -0.90
CA GLU A 260 -4.41 3.44 -1.42
C GLU A 260 -5.43 2.32 -1.37
N GLY A 261 -6.65 2.63 -0.94
CA GLY A 261 -7.64 1.59 -0.66
C GLY A 261 -9.03 2.10 -0.31
N LEU A 262 -9.96 1.17 -0.18
CA LEU A 262 -11.34 1.46 0.23
C LEU A 262 -11.43 1.58 1.76
N TYR A 263 -10.75 0.70 2.49
CA TYR A 263 -11.02 0.42 3.90
C TYR A 263 -9.87 0.80 4.85
N LEU A 264 -8.85 1.51 4.39
CA LEU A 264 -7.68 1.86 5.22
C LEU A 264 -8.00 2.80 6.40
N LEU A 265 -9.22 3.34 6.45
CA LEU A 265 -9.78 4.14 7.54
C LEU A 265 -11.07 3.55 8.13
N LEU A 266 -11.48 2.35 7.73
CA LEU A 266 -12.74 1.76 8.19
C LEU A 266 -12.63 1.41 9.69
N ASP A 267 -13.59 1.83 10.51
CA ASP A 267 -13.64 1.58 11.95
C ASP A 267 -14.22 0.19 12.29
N GLU A 268 -13.67 -0.86 11.67
CA GLU A 268 -14.12 -2.25 11.84
C GLU A 268 -12.93 -3.21 11.84
N ASP A 269 -13.00 -4.24 12.68
CA ASP A 269 -12.09 -5.39 12.71
C ASP A 269 -10.60 -5.00 12.62
N ASN A 270 -9.83 -5.62 11.72
CA ASN A 270 -8.42 -5.30 11.50
C ASN A 270 -8.19 -3.93 10.82
N TRP A 271 -9.21 -3.37 10.15
CA TRP A 271 -9.07 -2.11 9.41
C TRP A 271 -8.87 -0.91 10.32
N ARG A 272 -9.54 -0.91 11.49
CA ARG A 272 -9.46 0.20 12.45
C ARG A 272 -8.05 0.43 12.99
N GLU A 273 -7.24 -0.63 12.99
CA GLU A 273 -5.87 -0.60 13.52
C GLU A 273 -4.84 -0.02 12.53
N ILE A 274 -5.21 0.13 11.25
CA ILE A 274 -4.29 0.63 10.21
C ILE A 274 -3.89 2.08 10.47
N TYR A 275 -4.86 2.97 10.71
CA TYR A 275 -4.57 4.38 10.94
C TYR A 275 -3.72 4.61 12.21
N PRO A 276 -4.08 4.06 13.40
CA PRO A 276 -3.23 4.14 14.59
C PRO A 276 -1.80 3.63 14.36
N THR A 277 -1.64 2.50 13.67
CA THR A 277 -0.32 1.92 13.35
C THR A 277 0.59 2.93 12.63
N PHE A 278 0.07 3.67 11.65
CA PHE A 278 0.86 4.70 10.97
C PHE A 278 0.97 5.99 11.78
N LYS A 279 -0.07 6.34 12.57
CA LYS A 279 -0.08 7.55 13.39
C LYS A 279 1.05 7.55 14.43
N GLU A 280 1.34 6.39 15.03
CA GLU A 280 2.46 6.19 15.98
C GLU A 280 3.84 6.48 15.37
N THR A 281 3.98 6.39 14.04
CA THR A 281 5.25 6.72 13.37
C THR A 281 5.54 8.22 13.32
N HIS A 282 4.52 9.06 13.59
CA HIS A 282 4.54 10.51 13.41
C HIS A 282 4.93 10.99 12.00
N ALA A 283 4.86 10.10 11.00
CA ALA A 283 5.32 10.30 9.63
C ALA A 283 4.25 9.84 8.62
N VAL A 284 3.00 10.20 8.85
CA VAL A 284 1.87 9.87 7.97
C VAL A 284 1.07 11.12 7.59
N ILE A 285 0.67 11.19 6.32
CA ILE A 285 -0.37 12.08 5.79
C ILE A 285 -1.58 11.21 5.46
N VAL A 286 -2.79 11.68 5.77
CA VAL A 286 -4.03 10.94 5.50
C VAL A 286 -4.99 11.79 4.69
N TRP A 287 -5.38 11.26 3.53
CA TRP A 287 -6.32 11.88 2.60
C TRP A 287 -7.54 11.00 2.38
N LYS A 288 -8.73 11.60 2.52
CA LYS A 288 -10.01 10.99 2.20
C LYS A 288 -10.62 11.67 0.96
N LEU A 289 -10.94 10.90 -0.06
CA LEU A 289 -11.67 11.36 -1.23
C LEU A 289 -13.17 11.34 -0.95
N ASP A 290 -13.78 12.52 -0.90
CA ASP A 290 -15.22 12.67 -0.75
C ASP A 290 -15.83 13.17 -2.06
N LEU A 291 -16.60 12.31 -2.72
CA LEU A 291 -17.32 12.65 -3.95
C LEU A 291 -18.80 12.29 -3.78
N GLY A 292 -19.66 13.10 -4.41
CA GLY A 292 -21.09 12.85 -4.46
C GLY A 292 -21.42 11.50 -5.12
N VAL A 293 -22.44 10.82 -4.59
CA VAL A 293 -22.88 9.49 -5.07
C VAL A 293 -23.18 9.51 -6.57
N ASP A 294 -23.78 10.58 -7.08
CA ASP A 294 -24.10 10.70 -8.52
C ASP A 294 -22.85 10.63 -9.41
N VAL A 295 -21.75 11.24 -8.97
CA VAL A 295 -20.46 11.19 -9.69
C VAL A 295 -19.86 9.79 -9.62
N LEU A 296 -19.93 9.14 -8.46
CA LEU A 296 -19.46 7.77 -8.28
C LEU A 296 -20.25 6.79 -9.16
N GLU A 297 -21.58 6.91 -9.17
CA GLU A 297 -22.48 6.08 -9.98
C GLU A 297 -22.11 6.17 -11.46
N GLN A 298 -22.01 7.38 -12.00
CA GLN A 298 -21.66 7.59 -13.41
C GLN A 298 -20.29 7.00 -13.75
N ARG A 299 -19.27 7.28 -12.92
CA ARG A 299 -17.89 6.81 -13.16
C ARG A 299 -17.80 5.28 -13.07
N VAL A 300 -18.41 4.66 -12.07
CA VAL A 300 -18.34 3.20 -11.87
C VAL A 300 -19.20 2.46 -12.90
N ALA A 301 -20.39 2.96 -13.23
CA ALA A 301 -21.23 2.37 -14.27
C ALA A 301 -20.52 2.37 -15.63
N LYS A 302 -19.87 3.49 -15.99
CA LYS A 302 -19.04 3.56 -17.19
C LYS A 302 -17.89 2.56 -17.16
N ARG A 303 -17.18 2.46 -16.02
CA ARG A 303 -16.10 1.46 -15.85
C ARG A 303 -16.59 0.03 -16.01
N HIS A 304 -17.77 -0.31 -15.49
CA HIS A 304 -18.36 -1.64 -15.66
C HIS A 304 -18.66 -1.96 -17.13
N LEU A 305 -19.17 -0.98 -17.88
CA LEU A 305 -19.39 -1.11 -19.32
C LEU A 305 -18.06 -1.30 -20.06
N ASP A 306 -17.09 -0.41 -19.82
CA ASP A 306 -15.79 -0.42 -20.49
C ASP A 306 -14.99 -1.71 -20.21
N SER A 307 -15.13 -2.28 -19.01
CA SER A 307 -14.46 -3.54 -18.63
C SER A 307 -15.24 -4.81 -19.02
N GLY A 308 -16.40 -4.68 -19.68
CA GLY A 308 -17.27 -5.80 -20.03
C GLY A 308 -17.93 -6.50 -18.84
N LEU A 309 -17.96 -5.86 -17.66
CA LEU A 309 -18.69 -6.36 -16.47
C LEU A 309 -20.20 -6.07 -16.54
N ALA A 310 -20.61 -5.16 -17.42
CA ALA A 310 -22.00 -4.86 -17.75
C ALA A 310 -22.16 -4.70 -19.26
N ALA A 311 -23.29 -5.15 -19.81
CA ALA A 311 -23.58 -5.07 -21.24
C ALA A 311 -24.05 -3.68 -21.69
N THR A 312 -24.64 -2.90 -20.77
CA THR A 312 -25.11 -1.54 -21.02
C THR A 312 -24.77 -0.62 -19.84
N LEU A 313 -24.91 0.68 -20.03
CA LEU A 313 -24.70 1.65 -18.96
C LEU A 313 -25.72 1.45 -17.82
N GLU A 314 -26.98 1.14 -18.15
CA GLU A 314 -28.06 0.87 -17.21
C GLU A 314 -27.73 -0.34 -16.34
N ALA A 315 -27.28 -1.45 -16.94
CA ALA A 315 -26.82 -2.62 -16.20
C ALA A 315 -25.59 -2.29 -15.32
N GLY A 316 -24.73 -1.36 -15.76
CA GLY A 316 -23.61 -0.85 -14.98
C GLY A 316 -24.06 -0.08 -13.74
N VAL A 317 -25.11 0.72 -13.86
CA VAL A 317 -25.75 1.46 -12.75
C VAL A 317 -26.40 0.50 -11.76
N GLU A 318 -27.17 -0.49 -12.23
CA GLU A 318 -27.76 -1.51 -11.37
C GLU A 318 -26.70 -2.25 -10.57
N ARG A 319 -25.61 -2.68 -11.23
CA ARG A 319 -24.48 -3.33 -10.58
C ARG A 319 -23.82 -2.43 -9.52
N PHE A 320 -23.63 -1.14 -9.81
CA PHE A 320 -23.12 -0.18 -8.84
C PHE A 320 -24.02 -0.10 -7.60
N ARG A 321 -25.34 0.06 -7.80
CA ARG A 321 -26.31 0.16 -6.70
C ARG A 321 -26.37 -1.10 -5.83
N MET A 322 -26.23 -2.28 -6.44
CA MET A 322 -26.30 -3.57 -5.75
C MET A 322 -25.05 -3.91 -4.93
N ASN A 323 -23.87 -3.35 -5.28
CA ASN A 323 -22.62 -3.70 -4.60
C ASN A 323 -21.79 -2.48 -4.19
N ASP A 324 -21.27 -1.72 -5.16
CA ASP A 324 -20.33 -0.63 -4.93
C ASP A 324 -20.90 0.50 -4.09
N LEU A 325 -22.18 0.84 -4.27
CA LEU A 325 -22.87 1.88 -3.50
C LEU A 325 -22.91 1.53 -2.01
N ILE A 326 -23.20 0.28 -1.67
CA ILE A 326 -23.22 -0.18 -0.28
C ILE A 326 -21.84 -0.01 0.35
N ASN A 327 -20.77 -0.33 -0.40
CA ASN A 327 -19.40 -0.15 0.06
C ASN A 327 -19.05 1.34 0.20
N ALA A 328 -19.49 2.17 -0.75
CA ALA A 328 -19.27 3.62 -0.72
C ALA A 328 -19.95 4.29 0.48
N LEU A 329 -21.21 3.92 0.78
CA LEU A 329 -21.93 4.38 1.96
C LEU A 329 -21.25 3.92 3.24
N LYS A 330 -20.82 2.65 3.31
CA LYS A 330 -20.08 2.12 4.47
C LYS A 330 -18.79 2.91 4.75
N ILE A 331 -18.00 3.20 3.71
CA ILE A 331 -16.79 4.04 3.84
C ILE A 331 -17.16 5.45 4.32
N LYS A 332 -18.25 6.01 3.80
CA LYS A 332 -18.69 7.35 4.20
C LYS A 332 -19.09 7.40 5.69
N GLU A 333 -19.88 6.42 6.13
CA GLU A 333 -20.53 6.39 7.45
C GLU A 333 -19.66 5.81 8.57
N HIS A 334 -18.76 4.87 8.24
CA HIS A 334 -18.00 4.09 9.21
C HIS A 334 -16.47 4.27 9.08
N SER A 335 -15.99 5.31 8.41
CA SER A 335 -14.56 5.65 8.51
C SER A 335 -14.26 6.35 9.83
N LEU A 336 -13.10 6.06 10.40
CA LEU A 336 -12.49 6.83 11.49
C LEU A 336 -12.44 8.33 11.15
N ALA A 337 -12.63 9.15 12.18
CA ALA A 337 -12.54 10.61 12.11
C ALA A 337 -11.45 11.11 13.06
N ALA A 338 -10.55 11.95 12.56
CA ALA A 338 -9.51 12.63 13.32
C ALA A 338 -9.14 13.94 12.61
N ASP A 339 -8.63 14.92 13.37
CA ASP A 339 -8.37 16.29 12.87
C ASP A 339 -7.33 16.34 11.73
N ASP A 340 -6.46 15.34 11.65
CA ASP A 340 -5.40 15.22 10.65
C ASP A 340 -5.81 14.37 9.43
N ILE A 341 -7.05 13.90 9.37
CA ILE A 341 -7.62 13.25 8.18
C ILE A 341 -8.21 14.34 7.28
N VAL A 342 -7.52 14.65 6.20
CA VAL A 342 -7.90 15.75 5.31
C VAL A 342 -8.78 15.24 4.17
N SER A 343 -9.92 15.87 3.97
CA SER A 343 -10.79 15.57 2.83
C SER A 343 -10.37 16.37 1.60
N ILE A 344 -10.01 15.68 0.52
CA ILE A 344 -9.61 16.29 -0.76
C ILE A 344 -10.62 15.91 -1.86
N SER A 345 -10.86 16.83 -2.79
CA SER A 345 -11.79 16.63 -3.92
C SER A 345 -11.04 16.39 -5.22
N ASN A 346 -11.52 15.43 -6.03
CA ASN A 346 -10.96 15.07 -7.34
C ASN A 346 -12.08 15.08 -8.40
N ASN A 347 -12.54 16.29 -8.77
CA ASN A 347 -13.60 16.49 -9.75
C ASN A 347 -13.16 16.18 -11.18
#